data_AF-A0A060BTU5-F1
#
_entry.id   AF-A0A060BTU5-F1
#
_cell.length_a   1.000
_cell.length_b   1.000
_cell.length_c   1.000
_cell.angle_alpha   90.00
_cell.angle_beta   90.00
_cell.angle_gamma   90.00
#
_symmetry.space_group_name_H-M   'P 1'
#
loop_
_entity.id
_entity.type
_entity.pdbx_description
1 polymer ?
#
loop_
_entity_poly.entity_id
_entity_poly.type
_entity_poly.pdbx_seq_one_letter_code
_entity_poly.pdbx_strand_id
1 'polypeptide(L)'
;MSETACGVGDCTGTGAILSRLQAPVGTFRTFSPAMTQQRTLKTTIRATGVGLHSGNKVYMTLRPAPPDHGIVFRRVDLDPVVEMPAAADLVTETTLCTGLSI
;
A
#
# COMPACT_ATOMS: atom_id res chain seq x y z
N MET A 1 10.26 0.76 -48.15
CA MET A 1 9.12 0.24 -48.94
C MET A 1 8.03 -0.05 -47.93
N SER A 2 6.92 0.65 -47.78
CA SER A 2 6.26 1.68 -48.57
C SER A 2 5.25 2.32 -47.62
N GLU A 3 5.10 3.64 -47.73
CA GLU A 3 4.10 4.43 -47.03
C GLU A 3 2.68 3.99 -47.43
N THR A 4 1.71 4.26 -46.57
CA THR A 4 0.32 4.46 -47.01
C THR A 4 -0.19 5.72 -46.33
N ALA A 5 -0.21 6.78 -47.14
CA ALA A 5 -0.88 8.03 -46.85
C ALA A 5 -2.38 7.92 -47.16
N CYS A 6 -3.19 8.53 -46.32
CA CYS A 6 -4.52 9.05 -46.63
C CYS A 6 -4.64 10.28 -45.73
N GLY A 7 -4.84 11.52 -46.16
CA GLY A 7 -5.26 12.10 -47.42
C GLY A 7 -5.92 13.43 -47.03
N VAL A 8 -5.17 14.52 -47.20
CA VAL A 8 -5.54 15.95 -47.38
C VAL A 8 -6.95 16.48 -47.02
N GLY A 9 -6.95 17.57 -46.25
CA GLY A 9 -7.84 18.74 -46.40
C GLY A 9 -8.10 19.48 -45.07
N ASP A 10 -7.97 20.79 -44.86
CA ASP A 10 -7.55 21.92 -45.69
C ASP A 10 -7.04 23.05 -44.76
N CYS A 11 -6.21 23.92 -45.34
CA CYS A 11 -5.56 25.08 -44.74
C CYS A 11 -6.52 26.28 -44.62
N THR A 12 -6.42 27.10 -43.56
CA THR A 12 -6.13 28.56 -43.61
C THR A 12 -6.48 29.27 -42.29
N GLY A 13 -5.56 30.10 -41.77
CA GLY A 13 -5.86 30.98 -40.62
C GLY A 13 -4.66 31.49 -39.81
N THR A 14 -3.78 32.25 -40.47
CA THR A 14 -3.13 33.48 -39.94
C THR A 14 -2.61 33.55 -38.50
N GLY A 15 -1.27 33.53 -38.37
CA GLY A 15 -0.52 34.51 -37.56
C GLY A 15 -0.39 34.27 -36.06
N ALA A 16 0.79 33.81 -35.62
CA ALA A 16 1.64 34.51 -34.65
C ALA A 16 2.79 33.58 -34.18
N ILE A 17 3.98 33.93 -34.63
CA ILE A 17 5.27 33.75 -33.97
C ILE A 17 5.17 33.67 -32.43
N LEU A 18 5.35 32.48 -31.86
CA LEU A 18 5.93 32.30 -30.53
C LEU A 18 6.80 31.05 -30.57
N SER A 19 8.08 31.27 -30.83
CA SER A 19 9.17 30.34 -30.57
C SER A 19 9.21 30.02 -29.07
N ARG A 20 8.53 28.94 -28.67
CA ARG A 20 8.89 28.21 -27.45
C ARG A 20 9.21 26.79 -27.82
N LEU A 21 10.46 26.43 -27.59
CA LEU A 21 10.98 25.07 -27.61
C LEU A 21 10.16 24.24 -26.61
N GLN A 22 9.05 23.65 -27.05
CA GLN A 22 8.32 22.64 -26.28
C GLN A 22 9.09 21.33 -26.43
N ALA A 23 9.91 21.04 -25.43
CA ALA A 23 10.34 19.67 -25.18
C ALA A 23 9.08 18.78 -25.09
N PRO A 24 9.10 17.55 -25.64
CA PRO A 24 7.97 16.66 -25.54
C PRO A 24 7.69 16.42 -24.07
N VAL A 25 6.50 16.84 -23.60
CA VAL A 25 5.96 16.43 -22.32
C VAL A 25 5.94 14.90 -22.39
N GLY A 26 6.92 14.27 -21.74
CA GLY A 26 7.04 12.82 -21.72
C GLY A 26 5.69 12.24 -21.32
N THR A 27 5.21 11.26 -22.08
CA THR A 27 3.93 10.60 -21.87
C THR A 27 3.80 10.21 -20.41
N PHE A 28 3.10 11.04 -19.63
CA PHE A 28 2.76 10.75 -18.26
C PHE A 28 1.91 9.51 -18.35
N ARG A 29 2.43 8.38 -17.85
CA ARG A 29 1.68 7.12 -17.82
C ARG A 29 0.34 7.45 -17.16
N THR A 30 -0.74 7.39 -17.92
CA THR A 30 -2.09 7.50 -17.39
C THR A 30 -2.25 6.39 -16.37
N PHE A 31 -2.33 6.77 -15.09
CA PHE A 31 -2.61 5.86 -14.00
C PHE A 31 -3.99 5.27 -14.28
N SER A 32 -4.07 4.00 -14.67
CA SER A 32 -5.35 3.30 -14.77
C SER A 32 -5.94 3.20 -13.37
N PRO A 33 -7.15 3.74 -13.10
CA PRO A 33 -7.75 3.68 -11.78
C PRO A 33 -8.33 2.27 -11.56
N ALA A 34 -7.46 1.28 -11.38
CA ALA A 34 -7.87 -0.01 -10.87
C ALA A 34 -8.18 0.14 -9.38
N MET A 35 -9.40 -0.23 -8.97
CA MET A 35 -9.79 -0.27 -7.56
C MET A 35 -8.80 -1.13 -6.77
N THR A 36 -8.18 -0.56 -5.74
CA THR A 36 -7.24 -1.31 -4.88
C THR A 36 -8.02 -2.24 -3.97
N GLN A 37 -7.79 -3.55 -4.12
CA GLN A 37 -8.48 -4.57 -3.32
C GLN A 37 -7.79 -4.79 -1.97
N GLN A 38 -8.57 -5.14 -0.95
CA GLN A 38 -8.04 -5.59 0.34
C GLN A 38 -7.16 -6.83 0.16
N ARG A 39 -6.16 -6.96 1.03
CA ARG A 39 -5.19 -8.05 0.97
C ARG A 39 -5.10 -8.74 2.32
N THR A 40 -5.01 -10.06 2.27
CA THR A 40 -4.74 -10.91 3.42
C THR A 40 -3.67 -11.91 3.03
N LEU A 41 -3.17 -12.69 4.01
CA LEU A 41 -2.17 -13.71 3.75
C LEU A 41 -2.77 -14.88 2.97
N LYS A 42 -2.03 -15.43 2.01
CA LYS A 42 -2.45 -16.65 1.29
C LYS A 42 -2.34 -17.89 2.18
N THR A 43 -1.33 -17.92 3.04
CA THR A 43 -1.03 -19.04 3.95
C THR A 43 -0.58 -18.49 5.31
N THR A 44 -0.65 -19.34 6.34
CA THR A 44 -0.16 -18.98 7.67
C THR A 44 1.37 -18.93 7.68
N ILE A 45 1.95 -17.90 8.29
CA ILE A 45 3.39 -17.72 8.44
C ILE A 45 3.75 -17.81 9.92
N ARG A 46 4.85 -18.51 10.25
CA ARG A 46 5.36 -18.64 11.62
C ARG A 46 6.77 -18.11 11.70
N ALA A 47 7.07 -17.38 12.77
CA ALA A 47 8.39 -16.86 13.06
C ALA A 47 8.70 -17.01 14.55
N THR A 48 9.97 -17.16 14.88
CA THR A 48 10.47 -17.18 16.26
C THR A 48 11.55 -16.12 16.39
N GLY A 49 11.55 -15.38 17.50
CA GLY A 49 12.50 -14.31 17.73
C GLY A 49 12.60 -13.92 19.19
N VAL A 50 13.26 -12.79 19.44
CA VAL A 50 13.42 -12.19 20.76
C VAL A 50 12.86 -10.77 20.73
N GLY A 51 12.06 -10.41 21.73
CA GLY A 51 11.52 -9.05 21.87
C GLY A 51 12.64 -8.06 22.13
N LEU A 52 12.75 -7.01 21.30
CA LEU A 52 13.87 -6.06 21.36
C LEU A 52 14.04 -5.42 22.74
N HIS A 53 12.94 -4.97 23.36
CA HIS A 53 12.99 -4.25 24.63
C HIS A 53 12.79 -5.16 25.86
N SER A 54 12.17 -6.33 25.70
CA SER A 54 11.93 -7.27 26.80
C SER A 54 12.98 -8.35 26.95
N GLY A 55 13.72 -8.69 25.88
CA GLY A 55 14.63 -9.83 25.84
C GLY A 55 13.94 -11.20 25.87
N ASN A 56 12.60 -11.24 25.86
CA ASN A 56 11.84 -12.48 25.95
C ASN A 56 11.76 -13.20 24.59
N LYS A 57 11.85 -14.53 24.60
CA LYS A 57 11.62 -15.35 23.41
C LYS A 57 10.13 -15.32 23.03
N VAL A 58 9.83 -15.05 21.77
CA VAL A 58 8.46 -14.93 21.25
C VAL A 58 8.26 -15.86 20.05
N TYR A 59 7.09 -16.49 20.01
CA TYR A 59 6.60 -17.27 18.87
C TYR A 59 5.47 -16.49 18.21
N MET A 60 5.68 -16.01 16.99
CA MET A 60 4.68 -15.24 16.24
C MET A 60 4.06 -16.10 15.14
N THR A 61 2.74 -16.04 15.00
CA THR A 61 2.01 -16.70 13.91
C THR A 61 1.07 -15.70 13.25
N LEU A 62 1.31 -15.39 11.98
CA LEU A 62 0.44 -14.53 11.18
C LEU A 62 -0.56 -15.39 10.41
N ARG A 63 -1.85 -15.12 10.55
CA ARG A 63 -2.94 -15.91 9.95
C ARG A 63 -3.72 -15.07 8.93
N PRO A 64 -4.27 -15.70 7.87
CA PRO A 64 -5.26 -15.05 7.02
C PRO A 64 -6.48 -14.59 7.83
N ALA A 65 -7.08 -13.50 7.39
CA ALA A 65 -8.24 -12.86 7.99
C ALA A 65 -9.25 -12.46 6.89
N PRO A 66 -10.56 -12.46 7.20
CA PRO A 66 -11.59 -12.05 6.25
C PRO A 66 -11.51 -10.56 5.90
N PRO A 67 -12.22 -10.12 4.84
CA PRO A 67 -12.36 -8.69 4.53
C PRO A 67 -12.84 -7.87 5.74
N ASP A 68 -12.41 -6.62 5.81
CA ASP A 68 -12.75 -5.65 6.86
C ASP A 68 -12.35 -6.04 8.29
N HIS A 69 -11.59 -7.12 8.47
CA HIS A 69 -11.10 -7.56 9.78
C HIS A 69 -10.04 -6.61 10.38
N GLY A 70 -9.29 -5.90 9.52
CA GLY A 70 -8.13 -5.11 9.93
C GLY A 70 -6.95 -5.98 10.41
N ILE A 71 -6.04 -5.38 11.16
CA ILE A 71 -4.91 -6.07 11.80
C ILE A 71 -5.25 -6.22 13.28
N VAL A 72 -5.27 -7.46 13.79
CA VAL A 72 -5.57 -7.76 15.19
C VAL A 72 -4.43 -8.58 15.80
N PHE A 73 -3.85 -8.07 16.87
CA PHE A 73 -2.87 -8.79 17.67
C PHE A 73 -3.58 -9.70 18.67
N ARG A 74 -3.03 -10.90 18.91
CA ARG A 74 -3.64 -11.88 19.82
C ARG A 74 -2.58 -12.42 20.77
N ARG A 75 -2.78 -12.22 22.07
CA ARG A 75 -1.93 -12.77 23.15
C ARG A 75 -2.48 -14.15 23.54
N VAL A 76 -1.98 -15.17 22.86
CA VAL A 76 -2.38 -16.58 23.04
C VAL A 76 -1.74 -17.25 24.25
N ASP A 77 -0.81 -16.57 24.91
CA ASP A 77 -0.16 -16.97 26.15
C ASP A 77 -1.00 -16.66 27.41
N LEU A 78 -2.10 -15.92 27.26
CA LEU A 78 -3.04 -15.59 28.33
C LEU A 78 -4.28 -16.50 28.29
N ASP A 79 -4.92 -16.69 29.45
CA ASP A 79 -6.20 -17.40 29.59
C ASP A 79 -7.21 -16.52 30.36
N PRO A 80 -8.28 -16.01 29.73
CA PRO A 80 -8.65 -16.20 28.32
C PRO A 80 -7.70 -15.48 27.35
N VAL A 81 -7.69 -15.93 26.09
CA VAL A 81 -6.91 -15.27 25.02
C VAL A 81 -7.41 -13.83 24.83
N VAL A 82 -6.46 -12.91 24.81
CA VAL A 82 -6.73 -11.47 24.64
C VAL A 82 -6.48 -11.05 23.19
N GLU A 83 -7.43 -10.32 22.59
CA GLU A 83 -7.35 -9.77 21.25
C GLU A 83 -7.29 -8.24 21.29
N MET A 84 -6.40 -7.64 20.51
CA MET A 84 -6.12 -6.21 20.48
C MET A 84 -6.08 -5.72 19.03
N PRO A 85 -7.14 -5.08 18.53
CA PRO A 85 -7.12 -4.43 17.23
C PRO A 85 -6.00 -3.39 17.16
N ALA A 86 -5.33 -3.30 16.01
CA ALA A 86 -4.34 -2.25 15.77
C ALA A 86 -5.05 -0.91 15.49
N ALA A 87 -5.65 -0.34 16.52
CA ALA A 87 -6.38 0.93 16.50
C ALA A 87 -5.63 2.00 17.30
N ALA A 88 -5.73 3.25 16.86
CA ALA A 88 -5.05 4.37 17.52
C ALA A 88 -5.52 4.57 18.97
N ASP A 89 -6.80 4.31 19.24
CA ASP A 89 -7.39 4.47 20.58
C ASP A 89 -6.82 3.49 21.62
N LEU A 90 -6.17 2.41 21.19
CA LEU A 90 -5.57 1.40 22.06
C LEU A 90 -4.06 1.60 22.26
N VAL A 91 -3.48 2.68 21.73
CA VAL A 91 -2.07 3.02 21.92
C VAL A 91 -1.87 3.64 23.30
N THR A 92 -1.09 2.98 24.14
CA THR A 92 -0.83 3.43 25.52
C THR A 92 0.62 3.78 25.79
N GLU A 93 1.55 3.29 24.97
CA GLU A 93 2.98 3.56 25.11
C GLU A 93 3.59 3.95 23.76
N THR A 94 4.40 5.00 23.77
CA THR A 94 5.10 5.52 22.58
C THR A 94 6.59 5.76 22.81
N THR A 95 7.09 5.54 24.01
CA THR A 95 8.52 5.60 24.30
C THR A 95 9.19 4.30 23.85
N LEU A 96 10.23 4.43 23.01
CA LEU A 96 11.03 3.33 22.43
C LEU A 96 10.30 2.37 21.48
N CYS A 97 8.98 2.21 21.60
CA CYS A 97 8.13 1.43 20.69
C CYS A 97 6.68 1.94 20.71
N THR A 98 5.81 1.40 19.84
CA THR A 98 4.36 1.61 19.93
C THR A 98 3.72 0.41 20.62
N GLY A 99 3.22 0.61 21.84
CA GLY A 99 2.56 -0.41 22.65
C GLY A 99 1.04 -0.30 22.59
N LEU A 100 0.36 -1.43 22.46
CA LEU A 100 -1.10 -1.56 22.54
C LEU A 100 -1.50 -2.25 23.85
N SER A 101 -2.59 -1.81 24.48
CA SER A 101 -3.20 -2.50 25.62
C SER A 101 -4.72 -2.38 25.61
N ILE A 102 -5.41 -3.36 26.23
CA ILE A 102 -6.86 -3.39 26.43
C ILE A 102 -7.20 -3.50 27.92
#